data_AF-A0AAW8D9K4-F1
#
_entry.id   AF-A0AAW8D9K4-F1
#
_cell.length_a   1.000
_cell.length_b   1.000
_cell.length_c   1.000
_cell.angle_alpha   90.00
_cell.angle_beta   90.00
_cell.angle_gamma   90.00
#
_symmetry.space_group_name_H-M   'P 1'
#
loop_
_entity.id
_entity.type
_entity.pdbx_description
1 polymer ?
#
loop_
_entity_poly.entity_id
_entity_poly.type
_entity_poly.pdbx_seq_one_letter_code
_entity_poly.pdbx_strand_id
1 'polypeptide(L)'
;MTIRALRIPVDTEQPLRIVEIPESESLAQLQALVEGYVKRIDLQHGVTSWLNEEGKLTGLQCNPRAQRLYIETYGLADIIVGPAVLTGGAYDQGSTLGLSDAQLSHVDQLLGPFARVRIENTYSDGHESTTEVWLEPPAGNSAKELEDWWQDEVFGHTGDGHGTDGSLGSLLTATVISGPTHLAGQTFEWSD
;
A
#
# COMPACT_ATOMS: atom_id res chain seq x y z
N MET A 1 13.97 -12.69 7.69
CA MET A 1 12.62 -12.79 7.10
C MET A 1 12.08 -11.38 6.97
N THR A 2 11.32 -11.08 5.92
CA THR A 2 10.56 -9.83 5.82
C THR A 2 9.10 -10.10 6.13
N ILE A 3 8.41 -9.06 6.59
CA ILE A 3 6.97 -9.06 6.76
C ILE A 3 6.35 -8.04 5.80
N ARG A 4 5.26 -8.45 5.18
CA ARG A 4 4.45 -7.60 4.32
C ARG A 4 3.58 -6.67 5.16
N ALA A 5 3.74 -5.37 4.98
CA ALA A 5 2.92 -4.36 5.65
C ALA A 5 2.31 -3.39 4.63
N LEU A 6 1.17 -2.77 4.95
CA LEU A 6 0.55 -1.75 4.09
C LEU A 6 0.81 -0.37 4.67
N ARG A 7 1.52 0.50 3.93
CA ARG A 7 1.66 1.91 4.30
C ARG A 7 0.49 2.72 3.77
N ILE A 8 -0.14 3.49 4.65
CA ILE A 8 -1.24 4.41 4.34
C ILE A 8 -0.77 5.84 4.60
N PRO A 9 -0.32 6.58 3.56
CA PRO A 9 0.10 7.97 3.73
C PRO A 9 -1.10 8.88 4.07
N VAL A 10 -0.80 10.02 4.71
CA VAL A 10 -1.80 11.07 4.99
C VAL A 10 -2.27 11.71 3.69
N ASP A 11 -1.30 12.08 2.85
CA ASP A 11 -1.53 12.67 1.54
C ASP A 11 -2.25 11.66 0.63
N THR A 12 -3.46 12.02 0.22
CA THR A 12 -4.33 11.15 -0.58
C THR A 12 -3.91 11.04 -2.03
N GLU A 13 -3.08 11.97 -2.52
CA GLU A 13 -2.46 11.87 -3.86
C GLU A 13 -1.35 10.81 -3.88
N GLN A 14 -0.76 10.50 -2.71
CA GLN A 14 0.17 9.39 -2.59
C GLN A 14 -0.57 8.05 -2.49
N PRO A 15 -0.16 7.02 -3.26
CA PRO A 15 -0.79 5.71 -3.21
C PRO A 15 -0.46 4.98 -1.91
N LEU A 16 -1.32 4.04 -1.54
CA LEU A 16 -0.98 3.07 -0.52
C LEU A 16 -0.06 2.04 -1.17
N ARG A 17 0.90 1.54 -0.41
CA ARG A 17 1.89 0.59 -0.94
C ARG A 17 2.14 -0.54 0.04
N ILE A 18 2.32 -1.73 -0.50
CA ILE A 18 3.00 -2.79 0.24
C ILE A 18 4.46 -2.36 0.48
N VAL A 19 4.89 -2.48 1.73
CA VAL A 19 6.29 -2.34 2.14
C VAL A 19 6.75 -3.64 2.78
N GLU A 20 7.94 -4.07 2.41
CA GLU A 20 8.61 -5.23 3.01
C GLU A 20 9.47 -4.74 4.17
N ILE A 21 9.16 -5.21 5.37
CA ILE A 21 9.85 -4.81 6.59
C ILE A 21 10.70 -5.98 7.09
N PRO A 22 12.04 -5.85 7.20
CA PRO A 22 12.86 -6.88 7.84
C PRO A 22 12.42 -7.06 9.29
N GLU A 23 12.11 -8.30 9.69
CA GLU A 23 11.61 -8.58 11.04
C GLU A 23 12.56 -8.09 12.14
N SER A 24 13.88 -8.23 11.90
CA SER A 24 14.96 -7.77 12.78
C SER A 24 15.02 -6.26 12.98
N GLU A 25 14.40 -5.49 12.09
CA GLU A 25 14.38 -4.02 12.12
C GLU A 25 12.95 -3.47 12.24
N SER A 26 11.97 -4.34 12.51
CA SER A 26 10.55 -4.00 12.40
C SER A 26 10.16 -2.77 13.21
N LEU A 27 10.63 -2.63 14.45
CA LEU A 27 10.35 -1.45 15.27
C LEU A 27 10.90 -0.16 14.65
N ALA A 28 12.17 -0.15 14.23
CA ALA A 28 12.80 1.03 13.67
C ALA A 28 12.14 1.45 12.35
N GLN A 29 11.82 0.48 11.49
CA GLN A 29 11.11 0.71 10.23
C GLN A 29 9.68 1.22 10.47
N LEU A 30 8.94 0.64 11.42
CA LEU A 30 7.61 1.12 11.78
C LEU A 30 7.65 2.56 12.31
N GLN A 31 8.61 2.89 13.18
CA GLN A 31 8.81 4.24 13.69
C GLN A 31 9.12 5.25 12.58
N ALA A 32 9.96 4.87 11.62
CA ALA A 32 10.26 5.69 10.46
C ALA A 32 9.01 5.91 9.59
N LEU A 33 8.24 4.85 9.33
CA LEU A 33 7.06 4.89 8.47
C LEU A 33 5.88 5.69 9.06
N VAL A 34 5.72 5.69 10.39
CA VAL A 34 4.71 6.51 11.10
C VAL A 34 5.24 7.86 11.56
N GLU A 35 6.51 8.16 11.27
CA GLU A 35 7.18 9.43 11.56
C GLU A 35 7.27 9.76 13.06
N GLY A 36 7.51 8.76 13.91
CA GLY A 36 7.67 8.96 15.35
C GLY A 36 7.59 7.69 16.19
N TYR A 37 7.36 7.85 17.50
CA TYR A 37 7.13 6.71 18.38
C TYR A 37 5.85 5.97 17.97
N VAL A 38 5.89 4.64 18.01
CA VAL A 38 4.78 3.81 17.57
C VAL A 38 3.87 3.48 18.74
N LYS A 39 2.57 3.61 18.51
CA LYS A 39 1.55 2.86 19.24
C LYS A 39 0.85 1.92 18.28
N ARG A 40 0.33 0.81 18.81
CA ARG A 40 -0.48 -0.13 18.04
C ARG A 40 -1.91 -0.16 18.55
N ILE A 41 -2.85 -0.34 17.63
CA ILE A 41 -4.24 -0.67 17.92
C ILE A 41 -4.65 -1.87 17.07
N ASP A 42 -5.49 -2.73 17.63
CA ASP A 42 -5.96 -3.92 16.92
C ASP A 42 -7.28 -3.62 16.21
N LEU A 43 -7.29 -3.81 14.90
CA LEU A 43 -8.46 -3.69 14.05
C LEU A 43 -9.17 -5.05 13.93
N GLN A 44 -10.32 -5.06 13.26
CA GLN A 44 -11.00 -6.30 12.92
C GLN A 44 -10.13 -7.25 12.07
N HIS A 45 -10.51 -8.54 12.05
CA HIS A 45 -9.85 -9.58 11.24
C HIS A 45 -8.35 -9.79 11.54
N GLY A 46 -7.92 -9.48 12.76
CA GLY A 46 -6.54 -9.68 13.21
C GLY A 46 -5.54 -8.75 12.54
N VAL A 47 -5.99 -7.63 11.96
CA VAL A 47 -5.11 -6.58 11.44
C VAL A 47 -4.69 -5.68 12.60
N THR A 48 -3.41 -5.30 12.66
CA THR A 48 -2.92 -4.30 13.62
C THR A 48 -2.56 -3.03 12.86
N SER A 49 -2.99 -1.87 13.36
CA SER A 49 -2.60 -0.57 12.86
C SER A 49 -1.57 0.07 13.77
N TRP A 50 -0.42 0.41 13.20
CA TRP A 50 0.66 1.14 13.84
C TRP A 50 0.55 2.61 13.48
N LEU A 51 0.60 3.45 14.50
CA LEU A 51 0.34 4.88 14.41
C LEU A 51 1.41 5.64 15.18
N ASN A 52 1.58 6.91 14.85
CA ASN A 52 2.36 7.82 15.67
C ASN A 52 1.67 8.03 17.04
N GLU A 53 2.35 7.68 18.12
CA GLU A 53 1.83 7.82 19.48
C GLU A 53 1.51 9.27 19.81
N GLU A 54 2.42 10.17 19.45
CA GLU A 54 2.40 11.60 19.75
C GLU A 54 1.72 12.43 18.66
N GLY A 55 1.27 11.82 17.55
CA GLY A 55 0.81 12.53 16.36
C GLY A 55 -0.26 13.60 16.62
N LYS A 56 -1.15 13.39 17.60
CA LYS A 56 -2.16 14.40 17.97
C LYS A 56 -1.57 15.56 18.77
N LEU A 57 -0.60 15.27 19.63
CA LEU A 57 0.10 16.27 20.44
C LEU A 57 0.99 17.15 19.56
N THR A 58 1.55 16.58 18.49
CA THR A 58 2.40 17.29 17.52
C THR A 58 1.63 17.91 16.37
N GLY A 59 0.31 17.72 16.30
CA GLY A 59 -0.56 18.36 15.30
C GLY A 59 -0.50 17.75 13.91
N LEU A 60 -0.20 16.45 13.79
CA LEU A 60 -0.29 15.74 12.51
C LEU A 60 -1.72 15.80 11.95
N GLN A 61 -1.81 15.83 10.63
CA GLN A 61 -3.09 15.89 9.90
C GLN A 61 -3.86 14.58 10.03
N CYS A 62 -5.19 14.67 9.96
CA CYS A 62 -6.07 13.51 9.91
C CYS A 62 -5.76 12.64 8.68
N ASN A 63 -5.71 11.32 8.87
CA ASN A 63 -5.54 10.36 7.79
C ASN A 63 -6.91 9.75 7.45
N PRO A 64 -7.63 10.25 6.42
CA PRO A 64 -8.99 9.84 6.14
C PRO A 64 -9.10 8.36 5.73
N ARG A 65 -8.04 7.80 5.12
CA ARG A 65 -8.00 6.40 4.69
C ARG A 65 -7.81 5.46 5.87
N ALA A 66 -6.88 5.77 6.78
CA ALA A 66 -6.72 5.02 8.02
C ALA A 66 -7.92 5.19 8.98
N GLN A 67 -8.56 6.37 8.97
CA GLN A 67 -9.77 6.64 9.75
C GLN A 67 -10.93 5.70 9.37
N ARG A 68 -11.10 5.37 8.08
CA ARG A 68 -12.15 4.43 7.64
C ARG A 68 -12.01 3.06 8.33
N LEU A 69 -10.80 2.53 8.37
CA LEU A 69 -10.48 1.26 9.03
C LEU A 69 -10.73 1.32 10.55
N TYR A 70 -10.40 2.45 11.17
CA TYR A 70 -10.67 2.68 12.59
C TYR A 70 -12.17 2.69 12.90
N ILE A 71 -12.96 3.41 12.11
CA ILE A 71 -14.41 3.54 12.31
C ILE A 71 -15.10 2.18 12.24
N GLU A 72 -14.67 1.30 11.34
CA GLU A 72 -15.22 -0.06 11.26
C GLU A 72 -15.01 -0.85 12.56
N THR A 73 -13.88 -0.63 13.25
CA THR A 73 -13.56 -1.36 14.47
C THR A 73 -14.17 -0.71 15.72
N TYR A 74 -14.14 0.62 15.82
CA TYR A 74 -14.40 1.36 17.06
C TYR A 74 -15.47 2.44 16.94
N GLY A 75 -16.04 2.67 15.75
CA GLY A 75 -16.94 3.78 15.48
C GLY A 75 -16.24 5.14 15.49
N LEU A 76 -17.01 6.22 15.66
CA LEU A 76 -16.53 7.61 15.65
C LEU A 76 -15.91 8.05 17.00
N ALA A 77 -15.24 7.14 17.71
CA ALA A 77 -14.74 7.38 19.06
C ALA A 77 -13.47 8.24 19.10
N ASP A 78 -12.69 8.24 18.02
CA ASP A 78 -11.41 8.93 17.95
C ASP A 78 -11.03 9.31 16.52
N ILE A 79 -10.02 10.18 16.40
CA ILE A 79 -9.42 10.57 15.13
C ILE A 79 -8.05 9.92 14.94
N ILE A 80 -7.78 9.46 13.71
CA ILE A 80 -6.50 8.92 13.28
C ILE A 80 -5.73 10.02 12.55
N VAL A 81 -4.52 10.30 13.02
CA VAL A 81 -3.65 11.33 12.48
C VAL A 81 -2.29 10.75 12.10
N GLY A 82 -1.65 11.35 11.10
CA GLY A 82 -0.36 10.89 10.59
C GLY A 82 -0.45 9.65 9.70
N PRO A 83 0.68 9.22 9.11
CA PRO A 83 0.74 7.98 8.35
C PRO A 83 0.40 6.78 9.25
N ALA A 84 -0.22 5.76 8.67
CA ALA A 84 -0.49 4.50 9.34
C ALA A 84 0.22 3.35 8.63
N VAL A 85 0.60 2.32 9.38
CA VAL A 85 1.11 1.06 8.82
C VAL A 85 0.25 -0.08 9.32
N LEU A 86 -0.26 -0.92 8.41
CA LEU A 86 -1.01 -2.12 8.80
C LEU A 86 -0.13 -3.36 8.73
N THR A 87 -0.27 -4.24 9.72
CA THR A 87 0.36 -5.56 9.78
C THR A 87 -0.68 -6.64 10.11
N GLY A 88 -0.33 -7.92 9.96
CA GLY A 88 -1.25 -9.05 10.17
C GLY A 88 -1.43 -9.47 11.62
N GLY A 89 -1.20 -8.55 12.57
CA GLY A 89 -1.23 -8.83 14.00
C GLY A 89 0.14 -8.69 14.67
N ALA A 90 0.17 -8.92 15.97
CA ALA A 90 1.38 -9.14 16.75
C ALA A 90 1.10 -10.16 17.85
N TYR A 91 2.01 -11.12 18.06
CA TYR A 91 1.88 -12.05 19.19
C TYR A 91 2.28 -11.38 20.51
N ASP A 92 1.84 -11.97 21.61
CA ASP A 92 2.17 -11.61 23.01
C ASP A 92 3.68 -11.63 23.31
N GLN A 93 4.49 -12.29 22.47
CA GLN A 93 5.96 -12.32 22.56
C GLN A 93 6.69 -11.28 21.72
N GLY A 94 6.00 -10.25 21.20
CA GLY A 94 6.65 -9.09 20.57
C GLY A 94 7.02 -9.25 19.09
N SER A 95 6.70 -10.38 18.47
CA SER A 95 6.84 -10.57 17.02
C SER A 95 5.69 -9.92 16.25
N THR A 96 6.01 -9.12 15.23
CA THR A 96 5.05 -8.53 14.31
C THR A 96 4.81 -9.47 13.14
N LEU A 97 3.55 -9.71 12.77
CA LEU A 97 3.20 -10.59 11.66
C LEU A 97 2.93 -9.81 10.38
N GLY A 98 3.35 -10.36 9.23
CA GLY A 98 2.97 -9.80 7.94
C GLY A 98 1.48 -9.99 7.64
N LEU A 99 0.92 -9.10 6.82
CA LEU A 99 -0.44 -9.23 6.32
C LEU A 99 -0.59 -10.49 5.47
N SER A 100 -1.64 -11.27 5.70
CA SER A 100 -2.09 -12.35 4.82
C SER A 100 -2.94 -11.83 3.66
N ASP A 101 -3.12 -12.64 2.61
CA ASP A 101 -3.96 -12.26 1.46
C ASP A 101 -5.43 -12.08 1.85
N ALA A 102 -5.91 -12.84 2.84
CA ALA A 102 -7.26 -12.70 3.38
C ALA A 102 -7.44 -11.35 4.10
N GLN A 103 -6.42 -10.92 4.88
CA GLN A 103 -6.44 -9.61 5.53
C GLN A 103 -6.38 -8.47 4.51
N LEU A 104 -5.53 -8.58 3.48
CA LEU A 104 -5.49 -7.59 2.40
C LEU A 104 -6.81 -7.50 1.64
N SER A 105 -7.45 -8.64 1.36
CA SER A 105 -8.76 -8.67 0.69
C SER A 105 -9.85 -7.99 1.53
N HIS A 106 -9.78 -8.08 2.85
CA HIS A 106 -10.68 -7.36 3.74
C HIS A 106 -10.37 -5.85 3.76
N VAL A 107 -9.08 -5.49 3.83
CA VAL A 107 -8.63 -4.08 3.79
C VAL A 107 -9.04 -3.41 2.47
N ASP A 108 -8.97 -4.10 1.33
CA ASP A 108 -9.43 -3.62 0.03
C ASP A 108 -10.90 -3.15 0.07
N GLN A 109 -11.78 -3.94 0.72
CA GLN A 109 -13.21 -3.64 0.80
C GLN A 109 -13.48 -2.33 1.57
N LEU A 110 -12.65 -2.01 2.56
CA LEU A 110 -12.82 -0.84 3.43
C LEU A 110 -12.16 0.42 2.89
N LEU A 111 -11.07 0.29 2.15
CA LEU A 111 -10.34 1.44 1.63
C LEU A 111 -11.11 2.20 0.54
N GLY A 112 -12.10 1.58 -0.09
CA GLY A 112 -13.03 2.21 -1.03
C GLY A 112 -12.75 1.83 -2.49
N PRO A 113 -13.08 2.66 -3.48
CA PRO A 113 -13.01 2.28 -4.90
C PRO A 113 -11.60 2.19 -5.47
N PHE A 114 -10.55 2.22 -4.63
CA PHE A 114 -9.18 2.12 -5.10
C PHE A 114 -8.96 0.82 -5.86
N ALA A 115 -8.20 0.89 -6.95
CA ALA A 115 -7.72 -0.27 -7.67
C ALA A 115 -6.41 -0.73 -7.02
N ARG A 116 -6.37 -1.96 -6.50
CA ARG A 116 -5.11 -2.61 -6.11
C ARG A 116 -4.45 -3.15 -7.37
N VAL A 117 -3.30 -2.60 -7.71
CA VAL A 117 -2.52 -2.96 -8.90
C VAL A 117 -1.25 -3.66 -8.46
N ARG A 118 -1.03 -4.87 -8.97
CA ARG A 118 0.26 -5.55 -8.92
C ARG A 118 1.09 -5.12 -10.10
N ILE A 119 2.34 -4.76 -9.85
CA ILE A 119 3.31 -4.35 -10.85
C ILE A 119 4.49 -5.30 -10.77
N GLU A 120 4.86 -5.85 -11.92
CA GLU A 120 5.93 -6.82 -12.10
C GLU A 120 6.92 -6.27 -13.12
N ASN A 121 8.18 -6.17 -12.73
CA ASN A 121 9.26 -5.69 -13.59
C ASN A 121 10.22 -6.85 -13.84
N THR A 122 10.55 -7.10 -15.11
CA THR A 122 11.58 -8.06 -15.51
C THR A 122 12.60 -7.34 -16.40
N TYR A 123 13.88 -7.51 -16.09
CA TYR A 123 14.97 -6.87 -16.81
C TYR A 123 15.80 -7.91 -17.57
N SER A 124 16.41 -7.47 -18.68
CA SER A 124 17.20 -8.34 -19.57
C SER A 124 18.42 -9.03 -18.92
N ASP A 125 18.89 -8.55 -17.76
CA ASP A 125 19.95 -9.18 -16.97
C ASP A 125 19.44 -10.25 -15.99
N GLY A 126 18.14 -10.49 -15.97
CA GLY A 126 17.46 -11.45 -15.11
C GLY A 126 17.04 -10.88 -13.75
N HIS A 127 17.21 -9.59 -13.49
CA HIS A 127 16.62 -8.95 -12.31
C HIS A 127 15.09 -8.90 -12.44
N GLU A 128 14.40 -9.18 -11.34
CA GLU A 128 12.94 -9.16 -11.26
C GLU A 128 12.49 -8.48 -9.97
N SER A 129 11.40 -7.74 -10.04
CA SER A 129 10.76 -7.18 -8.85
C SER A 129 9.25 -7.14 -8.96
N THR A 130 8.58 -7.15 -7.81
CA THR A 130 7.13 -7.07 -7.71
C THR A 130 6.75 -6.06 -6.62
N THR A 131 5.76 -5.22 -6.90
CA THR A 131 5.15 -4.32 -5.91
C THR A 131 3.64 -4.31 -6.07
N GLU A 132 2.94 -3.91 -5.00
CA GLU A 132 1.48 -3.72 -5.02
C GLU A 132 1.14 -2.31 -4.50
N VAL A 133 0.31 -1.61 -5.27
CA VAL A 133 -0.12 -0.23 -5.01
C VAL A 133 -1.64 -0.11 -5.08
N TRP A 134 -2.21 0.82 -4.30
CA TRP A 134 -3.63 1.17 -4.40
C TRP A 134 -3.74 2.56 -5.01
N LEU A 135 -4.39 2.62 -6.17
CA LEU A 135 -4.53 3.83 -6.99
C LEU A 135 -5.98 4.25 -7.11
N GLU A 136 -6.21 5.55 -7.21
CA GLU A 136 -7.53 6.04 -7.60
C GLU A 136 -7.82 5.56 -9.03
N PRO A 137 -8.96 4.90 -9.28
CA PRO A 137 -9.32 4.49 -10.63
C PRO A 137 -9.62 5.71 -11.50
N PRO A 138 -9.58 5.57 -12.83
CA PRO A 138 -10.00 6.64 -13.73
C PRO A 138 -11.46 7.04 -13.45
N ALA A 139 -11.75 8.34 -13.59
CA ALA A 139 -13.08 8.90 -13.33
C ALA A 139 -14.16 8.34 -14.28
N GLY A 140 -13.76 7.81 -15.43
CA GLY A 140 -14.61 7.20 -16.44
C GLY A 140 -14.03 5.88 -16.97
N ASN A 141 -14.74 5.27 -17.91
CA ASN A 141 -14.41 3.95 -18.46
C ASN A 141 -14.26 3.96 -20.00
N SER A 142 -14.08 5.14 -20.60
CA SER A 142 -13.76 5.21 -22.02
C SER A 142 -12.36 4.65 -22.29
N ALA A 143 -12.12 4.16 -23.51
CA ALA A 143 -10.82 3.63 -23.89
C ALA A 143 -9.69 4.64 -23.66
N LYS A 144 -9.95 5.93 -23.92
CA LYS A 144 -8.98 7.00 -23.71
C LYS A 144 -8.67 7.21 -22.22
N GLU A 145 -9.69 7.28 -21.36
CA GLU A 145 -9.47 7.46 -19.92
C GLU A 145 -8.73 6.28 -19.29
N LEU A 146 -9.02 5.07 -19.75
CA LEU A 146 -8.30 3.86 -19.33
C LEU A 146 -6.85 3.89 -19.79
N GLU A 147 -6.60 4.26 -21.06
CA GLU A 147 -5.25 4.39 -21.61
C GLU A 147 -4.45 5.47 -20.89
N ASP A 148 -5.02 6.67 -20.72
CA ASP A 148 -4.40 7.78 -19.99
C ASP A 148 -4.08 7.33 -18.54
N TRP A 149 -4.98 6.61 -17.86
CA TRP A 149 -4.70 6.07 -16.51
C TRP A 149 -3.55 5.06 -16.47
N TRP A 150 -3.48 4.14 -17.43
CA TRP A 150 -2.35 3.21 -17.51
C TRP A 150 -1.04 3.97 -17.73
N GLN A 151 -1.00 4.89 -18.69
CA GLN A 151 0.23 5.60 -19.10
C GLN A 151 0.69 6.67 -18.10
N ASP A 152 -0.23 7.40 -17.50
CA ASP A 152 0.10 8.57 -16.67
C ASP A 152 0.16 8.22 -15.18
N GLU A 153 -0.73 7.33 -14.71
CA GLU A 153 -0.84 7.00 -13.29
C GLU A 153 -0.13 5.69 -12.94
N VAL A 154 -0.46 4.59 -13.64
CA VAL A 154 0.09 3.27 -13.30
C VAL A 154 1.56 3.15 -13.68
N PHE A 155 1.93 3.63 -14.87
CA PHE A 155 3.32 3.57 -15.37
C PHE A 155 4.30 4.27 -14.42
N GLY A 156 3.89 5.36 -13.76
CA GLY A 156 4.71 6.08 -12.77
C GLY A 156 5.06 5.27 -11.52
N HIS A 157 4.56 4.03 -11.40
CA HIS A 157 4.87 3.10 -10.32
C HIS A 157 5.56 1.83 -10.81
N THR A 158 5.85 1.75 -12.11
CA THR A 158 6.70 0.73 -12.71
C THR A 158 8.16 1.10 -12.60
N GLY A 159 9.03 0.10 -12.79
CA GLY A 159 10.45 0.23 -12.52
C GLY A 159 10.75 0.35 -11.02
N ASP A 160 11.95 -0.05 -10.66
CA ASP A 160 12.47 -0.01 -9.28
C ASP A 160 13.80 0.74 -9.18
N GLY A 161 14.17 1.46 -10.25
CA GLY A 161 15.45 2.14 -10.40
C GLY A 161 16.59 1.23 -10.88
N HIS A 162 16.35 -0.07 -11.07
CA HIS A 162 17.32 -0.95 -11.72
C HIS A 162 17.51 -0.55 -13.19
N GLY A 163 18.73 -0.68 -13.72
CA GLY A 163 19.05 -0.22 -15.07
C GLY A 163 19.12 1.31 -15.24
N THR A 164 19.10 2.10 -14.16
CA THR A 164 19.29 3.56 -14.27
C THR A 164 20.70 3.95 -14.73
N ASP A 165 21.70 3.09 -14.48
CA ASP A 165 23.10 3.29 -14.89
C ASP A 165 23.42 2.73 -16.29
N GLY A 166 22.44 2.16 -17.02
CA GLY A 166 22.66 1.65 -18.38
C GLY A 166 21.38 1.09 -19.01
N SER A 167 21.26 1.17 -20.34
CA SER A 167 20.08 0.67 -21.06
C SER A 167 19.95 -0.85 -20.90
N LEU A 168 19.07 -1.28 -20.00
CA LEU A 168 18.60 -2.66 -19.92
C LEU A 168 17.22 -2.70 -20.58
N GLY A 169 16.98 -3.67 -21.46
CA GLY A 169 15.61 -3.92 -21.91
C GLY A 169 14.75 -4.33 -20.71
N SER A 170 13.52 -3.83 -20.65
CA SER A 170 12.58 -4.12 -19.58
C SER A 170 11.24 -4.56 -20.13
N LEU A 171 10.62 -5.50 -19.42
CA LEU A 171 9.22 -5.86 -19.56
C LEU A 171 8.51 -5.49 -18.26
N LEU A 172 7.57 -4.56 -18.35
CA LEU A 172 6.84 -4.02 -17.21
C LEU A 172 5.38 -4.44 -17.39
N THR A 173 4.85 -5.17 -16.42
CA THR A 173 3.46 -5.65 -16.44
C THR A 173 2.72 -5.10 -15.24
N ALA A 174 1.52 -4.58 -15.44
CA ALA A 174 0.62 -4.19 -14.36
C ALA A 174 -0.71 -4.92 -14.48
N THR A 175 -1.20 -5.47 -13.37
CA THR A 175 -2.49 -6.19 -13.30
C THR A 175 -3.34 -5.66 -12.16
N VAL A 176 -4.60 -5.30 -12.43
CA VAL A 176 -5.56 -4.93 -11.38
C VAL A 176 -6.05 -6.18 -10.66
N ILE A 177 -5.65 -6.34 -9.40
CA ILE A 177 -5.98 -7.51 -8.57
C ILE A 177 -7.36 -7.37 -7.92
N SER A 178 -7.72 -6.15 -7.49
CA SER A 178 -9.01 -5.83 -6.88
C SER A 178 -9.37 -4.36 -7.13
N GLY A 179 -10.65 -4.01 -7.00
CA GLY A 179 -11.15 -2.65 -7.26
C GLY A 179 -12.46 -2.66 -8.06
N PRO A 180 -12.75 -1.59 -8.82
CA PRO A 180 -13.93 -1.51 -9.68
C PRO A 180 -14.02 -2.72 -10.63
N THR A 181 -15.22 -3.30 -10.76
CA THR A 181 -15.44 -4.55 -11.51
C THR A 181 -15.04 -4.48 -12.98
N HIS A 182 -15.08 -3.29 -13.58
CA HIS A 182 -14.67 -3.09 -14.97
C HIS A 182 -13.14 -3.07 -15.13
N LEU A 183 -12.37 -2.85 -14.06
CA LEU A 183 -10.90 -2.84 -14.06
C LEU A 183 -10.32 -4.16 -13.56
N ALA A 184 -10.96 -4.79 -12.58
CA ALA A 184 -10.45 -6.00 -11.95
C ALA A 184 -10.14 -7.10 -12.98
N GLY A 185 -8.90 -7.61 -12.94
CA GLY A 185 -8.37 -8.60 -13.87
C GLY A 185 -7.81 -8.04 -15.17
N GLN A 186 -7.90 -6.74 -15.44
CA GLN A 186 -7.21 -6.14 -16.58
C GLN A 186 -5.70 -6.11 -16.34
N THR A 187 -4.95 -6.32 -17.43
CA THR A 187 -3.49 -6.30 -17.47
C THR A 187 -3.04 -5.35 -18.58
N PHE A 188 -1.96 -4.61 -18.33
CA PHE A 188 -1.28 -3.77 -19.30
C PHE A 188 0.22 -4.07 -19.28
N GLU A 189 0.85 -4.02 -20.45
CA GLU A 189 2.27 -4.34 -20.64
C GLU A 189 2.97 -3.16 -21.33
N TRP A 190 4.13 -2.78 -20.80
CA TRP A 190 5.07 -1.86 -21.44
C TRP A 190 6.37 -2.61 -21.70
N SER A 191 6.96 -2.41 -22.87
CA SER A 191 8.25 -2.96 -23.23
C SER A 191 9.09 -1.92 -23.96
N ASP A 192 10.40 -1.97 -23.68
CA ASP A 192 11.44 -1.12 -24.27
C ASP A 192 12.35 -1.91 -25.24
#